data_AF-A0A1C9LVC7-F1
#
_entry.id   AF-A0A1C9LVC7-F1
#
_cell.length_a   1.000
_cell.length_b   1.000
_cell.length_c   1.000
_cell.angle_alpha   90.00
_cell.angle_beta   90.00
_cell.angle_gamma   90.00
#
_symmetry.space_group_name_H-M   'P 1'
#
loop_
_entity.id
_entity.type
_entity.pdbx_description
1 polymer ?
#
loop_
_entity_poly.entity_id
_entity_poly.type
_entity_poly.pdbx_seq_one_letter_code
_entity_poly.pdbx_strand_id
1 'polypeptide(L)'
;PQGLFFAQNWASLRKVVPVASGGIHAGQMHQLLDYLGDDVVLQFGGGTIGHPDGIQAGATANRVALESMVMARNEGRNYVAEGPQILRDAAKTCGPLQTALDLWKDISFNYTSTDTADFVETP
;
A
#
# COMPACT_ATOMS: atom_id res chain seq x y z
N PRO A 1 17.84 13.69 -3.21
CA PRO A 1 17.41 13.98 -4.60
C PRO A 1 16.79 12.75 -5.29
N GLN A 2 15.58 12.89 -5.85
CA GLN A 2 14.77 11.81 -6.42
C GLN A 2 15.12 11.45 -7.89
N GLY A 3 16.35 11.73 -8.34
CA GLY A 3 16.77 11.51 -9.73
C GLY A 3 16.20 12.51 -10.76
N LEU A 4 15.63 13.63 -10.32
CA LEU A 4 15.14 14.70 -11.19
C LEU A 4 16.28 15.69 -11.54
N PHE A 5 16.89 15.53 -12.72
CA PHE A 5 18.04 16.34 -13.14
C PHE A 5 17.68 17.69 -13.79
N PHE A 6 16.46 17.82 -14.34
CA PHE A 6 16.01 19.03 -15.02
C PHE A 6 14.63 19.46 -14.50
N ALA A 7 14.40 20.76 -14.46
CA ALA A 7 13.08 21.31 -14.22
C ALA A 7 12.17 21.06 -15.44
N GLN A 8 11.03 20.42 -15.24
CA GLN A 8 10.07 20.10 -16.30
C GLN A 8 8.73 20.80 -16.05
N ASN A 9 8.31 21.65 -16.98
CA ASN A 9 6.94 22.19 -17.01
C ASN A 9 6.08 21.31 -17.91
N TRP A 10 4.95 20.81 -17.39
CA TRP A 10 4.01 19.97 -18.13
C TRP A 10 2.92 20.75 -18.88
N ALA A 11 2.92 22.09 -18.82
CA ALA A 11 2.09 22.97 -19.65
C ALA A 11 0.59 22.60 -19.67
N SER A 12 0.03 22.25 -18.51
CA SER A 12 -1.36 21.81 -18.35
C SER A 12 -1.73 20.52 -19.10
N LEU A 13 -0.76 19.73 -19.53
CA LEU A 13 -1.02 18.35 -19.91
C LEU A 13 -1.69 17.61 -18.75
N ARG A 14 -2.61 16.71 -19.10
CA ARG A 14 -3.33 15.90 -18.12
C ARG A 14 -2.35 15.03 -17.34
N LYS A 15 -2.65 14.80 -16.05
CA LYS A 15 -1.90 13.87 -15.20
C LYS A 15 -2.18 12.43 -15.61
N VAL A 16 -1.17 11.58 -15.51
CA VAL A 16 -1.29 10.12 -15.64
C VAL A 16 -1.45 9.55 -14.25
N VAL A 17 -2.39 8.61 -14.07
CA VAL A 17 -2.59 7.90 -12.79
C VAL A 17 -1.62 6.71 -12.73
N PRO A 18 -0.65 6.68 -11.79
CA PRO A 18 0.24 5.53 -11.61
C PRO A 18 -0.50 4.29 -11.09
N VAL A 19 0.07 3.12 -11.37
CA VAL A 19 -0.46 1.82 -10.93
C VAL A 19 0.65 1.08 -10.17
N ALA A 20 0.39 0.71 -8.92
CA ALA A 20 1.25 -0.17 -8.13
C ALA A 20 0.68 -1.59 -8.16
N SER A 21 1.48 -2.55 -8.60
CA SER A 21 1.05 -3.92 -8.85
C SER A 21 2.21 -4.91 -8.69
N GLY A 22 1.88 -6.15 -8.35
CA GLY A 22 2.83 -7.26 -8.23
C GLY A 22 3.29 -7.49 -6.78
N GLY A 23 3.00 -8.68 -6.24
CA GLY A 23 3.52 -9.13 -4.95
C GLY A 23 3.00 -8.39 -3.71
N ILE A 24 1.98 -7.54 -3.83
CA ILE A 24 1.42 -6.77 -2.71
C ILE A 24 0.20 -7.45 -2.05
N HIS A 25 0.00 -7.20 -0.76
CA HIS A 25 -1.13 -7.70 0.04
C HIS A 25 -1.63 -6.67 1.07
N ALA A 26 -2.82 -6.91 1.63
CA ALA A 26 -3.51 -5.99 2.56
C ALA A 26 -2.65 -5.54 3.78
N GLY A 27 -1.74 -6.39 4.25
CA GLY A 27 -0.85 -6.09 5.37
C GLY A 27 0.09 -4.90 5.13
N GLN A 28 0.41 -4.62 3.86
CA GLN A 28 1.33 -3.56 3.44
C GLN A 28 0.62 -2.21 3.21
N MET A 29 -0.68 -2.11 3.45
CA MET A 29 -1.49 -0.93 3.08
C MET A 29 -0.94 0.39 3.64
N HIS A 30 -0.40 0.37 4.86
CA HIS A 30 0.22 1.54 5.48
C HIS A 30 1.45 2.04 4.72
N GLN A 31 2.32 1.13 4.26
CA GLN A 31 3.49 1.47 3.45
C GLN A 31 3.08 1.96 2.07
N LEU A 32 2.07 1.33 1.45
CA LEU A 32 1.58 1.72 0.13
C LEU A 32 1.05 3.16 0.12
N LEU A 33 0.24 3.53 1.11
CA LEU A 33 -0.28 4.90 1.20
C LEU A 33 0.80 5.93 1.53
N ASP A 34 1.82 5.56 2.33
CA ASP A 34 2.94 6.45 2.67
C ASP A 34 3.80 6.78 1.46
N TYR A 35 4.14 5.77 0.66
CA TYR A 35 4.98 5.98 -0.52
C TYR A 35 4.22 6.52 -1.73
N LEU A 36 2.94 6.18 -1.90
CA LEU A 36 2.23 6.38 -3.17
C LEU A 36 1.08 7.40 -3.11
N GLY A 37 0.58 7.74 -1.92
CA GLY A 37 -0.49 8.72 -1.76
C GLY A 37 -1.87 8.25 -2.27
N ASP A 38 -2.68 9.20 -2.74
CA ASP A 38 -4.10 9.00 -3.08
C ASP A 38 -4.37 8.71 -4.57
N ASP A 39 -3.71 9.45 -5.47
CA ASP A 39 -3.94 9.35 -6.92
C ASP A 39 -3.18 8.15 -7.51
N VAL A 40 -3.47 6.94 -7.02
CA VAL A 40 -2.83 5.68 -7.43
C VAL A 40 -3.83 4.54 -7.51
N VAL A 41 -3.60 3.60 -8.44
CA VAL A 41 -4.32 2.32 -8.44
C VAL A 41 -3.45 1.27 -7.74
N LEU A 42 -3.98 0.64 -6.68
CA LEU A 42 -3.36 -0.49 -6.00
C LEU A 42 -3.97 -1.80 -6.52
N GLN A 43 -3.17 -2.64 -7.18
CA GLN A 43 -3.63 -3.89 -7.77
C GLN A 43 -3.18 -5.13 -6.99
N PHE A 44 -4.14 -5.81 -6.39
CA PHE A 44 -3.94 -7.03 -5.61
C PHE A 44 -4.38 -8.25 -6.42
N GLY A 45 -3.52 -8.76 -7.31
CA GLY A 45 -3.80 -9.96 -8.10
C GLY A 45 -3.88 -11.21 -7.21
N GLY A 46 -2.72 -11.79 -6.87
CA GLY A 46 -2.62 -12.90 -5.93
C GLY A 46 -3.20 -12.57 -4.55
N GLY A 47 -3.04 -11.32 -4.09
CA GLY A 47 -3.59 -10.82 -2.82
C GLY A 47 -5.13 -10.70 -2.78
N THR A 48 -5.84 -10.96 -3.89
CA THR A 48 -7.30 -11.09 -3.92
C THR A 48 -7.72 -12.53 -4.20
N ILE A 49 -7.24 -13.10 -5.32
CA ILE A 49 -7.70 -14.41 -5.81
C ILE A 49 -7.17 -15.55 -4.93
N GLY A 50 -6.02 -15.37 -4.28
CA GLY A 50 -5.41 -16.33 -3.37
C GLY A 50 -6.02 -16.35 -1.96
N HIS A 51 -7.07 -15.58 -1.70
CA HIS A 51 -7.74 -15.59 -0.40
C HIS A 51 -8.46 -16.93 -0.17
N PRO A 52 -8.28 -17.60 0.98
CA PRO A 52 -8.77 -18.98 1.19
C PRO A 52 -10.30 -19.06 1.25
N ASP A 53 -10.96 -17.99 1.72
CA ASP A 53 -12.42 -17.87 1.74
C ASP A 53 -13.02 -17.39 0.40
N GLY A 54 -12.22 -17.38 -0.66
CA GLY A 54 -12.65 -17.04 -2.03
C GLY A 54 -12.44 -15.58 -2.44
N ILE A 55 -12.67 -15.31 -3.73
CA ILE A 55 -12.34 -14.04 -4.40
C ILE A 55 -13.08 -12.85 -3.78
N GLN A 56 -14.37 -13.01 -3.44
CA GLN A 56 -15.16 -11.94 -2.81
C GLN A 56 -14.60 -11.54 -1.45
N ALA A 57 -14.14 -12.52 -0.65
CA ALA A 57 -13.50 -12.27 0.62
C ALA A 57 -12.17 -11.52 0.44
N GLY A 58 -11.32 -11.95 -0.50
CA GLY A 58 -10.08 -11.25 -0.84
C GLY A 58 -10.31 -9.79 -1.26
N ALA A 59 -11.33 -9.54 -2.09
CA ALA A 59 -11.67 -8.18 -2.52
C ALA A 59 -12.14 -7.33 -1.33
N THR A 60 -12.96 -7.91 -0.45
CA THR A 60 -13.43 -7.26 0.79
C THR A 60 -12.27 -6.91 1.71
N ALA A 61 -11.32 -7.83 1.93
CA ALA A 61 -10.16 -7.62 2.77
C ALA A 61 -9.32 -6.41 2.30
N ASN A 62 -8.98 -6.36 1.02
CA ASN A 62 -8.20 -5.27 0.45
C ASN A 62 -8.93 -3.91 0.55
N ARG A 63 -10.26 -3.91 0.32
CA ARG A 63 -11.08 -2.70 0.43
C ARG A 63 -11.14 -2.16 1.86
N VAL A 64 -11.43 -3.03 2.84
CA VAL A 64 -11.51 -2.64 4.26
C VAL A 64 -10.16 -2.16 4.77
N ALA A 65 -9.06 -2.82 4.39
CA ALA A 65 -7.71 -2.38 4.74
C ALA A 65 -7.41 -0.96 4.24
N LEU A 66 -7.73 -0.67 2.97
CA LEU A 66 -7.53 0.65 2.36
C LEU A 66 -8.35 1.73 3.07
N GLU A 67 -9.66 1.52 3.20
CA GLU A 67 -10.55 2.53 3.79
C GLU A 67 -10.21 2.81 5.25
N SER A 68 -9.87 1.76 6.03
CA SER A 68 -9.47 1.92 7.44
C SER A 68 -8.17 2.71 7.57
N MET A 69 -7.21 2.47 6.67
CA MET A 69 -5.93 3.18 6.69
C MET A 69 -6.08 4.65 6.27
N VAL A 70 -6.88 4.92 5.23
CA VAL A 70 -7.19 6.29 4.80
C VAL A 70 -7.93 7.06 5.89
N MET A 71 -8.88 6.42 6.57
CA MET A 71 -9.59 7.03 7.71
C MET A 71 -8.62 7.39 8.83
N ALA A 72 -7.79 6.44 9.28
CA ALA A 72 -6.80 6.69 10.33
C ALA A 72 -5.82 7.82 9.97
N ARG A 73 -5.33 7.84 8.72
CA ARG A 73 -4.48 8.93 8.21
C ARG A 73 -5.20 10.28 8.30
N ASN A 74 -6.44 10.36 7.84
CA ASN A 74 -7.20 11.61 7.80
C ASN A 74 -7.60 12.09 9.21
N GLU A 75 -7.67 11.20 10.20
CA GLU A 75 -7.82 11.51 11.62
C GLU A 75 -6.51 11.97 12.29
N GLY A 76 -5.40 12.02 11.54
CA GLY A 76 -4.11 12.50 12.04
C GLY A 76 -3.31 11.45 12.81
N ARG A 77 -3.66 10.17 12.73
CA ARG A 77 -2.87 9.10 13.33
C ARG A 77 -1.55 8.91 12.60
N ASN A 78 -0.52 8.46 13.32
CA ASN A 78 0.74 8.07 12.68
C ASN A 78 0.59 6.69 12.05
N TYR A 79 -0.14 6.63 10.95
CA TYR A 79 -0.52 5.39 10.28
C TYR A 79 0.68 4.59 9.73
N VAL A 80 1.85 5.22 9.57
CA VAL A 80 3.09 4.54 9.18
C VAL A 80 3.60 3.67 10.33
N ALA A 81 3.67 4.23 11.54
CA ALA A 81 4.10 3.49 12.73
C ALA A 81 3.00 2.59 13.30
N GLU A 82 1.75 3.06 13.26
CA GLU A 82 0.58 2.38 13.82
C GLU A 82 -0.11 1.43 12.83
N GLY A 83 0.35 1.38 11.57
CA GLY A 83 -0.30 0.70 10.45
C GLY A 83 -0.74 -0.74 10.74
N PRO A 84 0.16 -1.62 11.21
CA PRO A 84 -0.21 -2.98 11.57
C PRO A 84 -1.31 -3.05 12.65
N GLN A 85 -1.34 -2.09 13.59
CA GLN A 85 -2.37 -2.06 14.62
C GLN A 85 -3.72 -1.57 14.07
N ILE A 86 -3.72 -0.56 13.20
CA ILE A 86 -4.93 -0.08 12.50
C ILE A 86 -5.59 -1.24 11.74
N LEU A 87 -4.80 -2.02 11.00
CA LEU A 87 -5.32 -3.18 10.25
C LEU A 87 -5.86 -4.27 11.17
N ARG A 88 -5.16 -4.58 12.27
CA ARG A 88 -5.66 -5.54 13.29
C ARG A 88 -6.95 -5.06 13.95
N ASP A 89 -7.10 -3.77 14.20
CA ASP A 89 -8.32 -3.23 14.80
C ASP A 89 -9.51 -3.34 13.83
N ALA A 90 -9.31 -3.05 12.54
CA ALA A 90 -10.33 -3.25 11.51
C ALA A 90 -10.68 -4.75 11.33
N ALA A 91 -9.69 -5.64 11.44
CA ALA A 91 -9.87 -7.08 11.32
C ALA A 91 -10.78 -7.68 12.41
N LYS A 92 -10.85 -7.09 13.61
CA LYS A 92 -11.75 -7.53 14.69
C LYS A 92 -13.23 -7.58 14.27
N THR A 93 -13.63 -6.73 13.32
CA THR A 93 -14.99 -6.67 12.79
C THR A 93 -15.08 -7.10 11.32
N CYS A 94 -13.99 -7.59 10.73
CA CYS A 94 -13.93 -8.02 9.33
C CYS A 94 -13.16 -9.35 9.20
N GLY A 95 -13.91 -10.45 9.18
CA GLY A 95 -13.36 -11.81 9.02
C GLY A 95 -12.45 -11.97 7.79
N PRO A 96 -12.84 -11.51 6.59
CA PRO A 96 -11.95 -11.55 5.43
C PRO A 96 -10.61 -10.83 5.64
N LEU A 97 -10.61 -9.65 6.27
CA LEU A 97 -9.37 -8.95 6.57
C LEU A 97 -8.52 -9.72 7.59
N GLN A 98 -9.14 -10.29 8.64
CA GLN A 98 -8.43 -11.14 9.61
C GLN A 98 -7.72 -12.30 8.92
N THR A 99 -8.44 -13.07 8.09
CA THR A 99 -7.88 -14.19 7.35
C THR A 99 -6.74 -13.77 6.42
N ALA A 100 -6.89 -12.67 5.68
CA ALA A 100 -5.85 -12.14 4.80
C ALA A 100 -4.58 -11.73 5.56
N LEU A 101 -4.73 -11.08 6.72
CA LEU A 101 -3.60 -10.71 7.57
C LEU A 101 -2.89 -11.94 8.11
N ASP A 102 -3.63 -12.94 8.61
CA ASP A 102 -3.02 -14.17 9.14
C ASP A 102 -2.26 -14.95 8.08
N LEU A 103 -2.76 -14.98 6.84
CA LEU A 103 -2.16 -15.69 5.73
C LEU A 103 -0.84 -15.07 5.24
N TRP A 104 -0.79 -13.74 5.11
CA TRP A 104 0.32 -13.05 4.43
C TRP A 104 1.20 -12.19 5.33
N LYS A 105 0.95 -12.11 6.65
CA LYS A 105 1.70 -11.25 7.60
C LYS A 105 3.22 -11.36 7.55
N ASP A 106 3.74 -12.55 7.25
CA ASP A 106 5.19 -12.83 7.27
C ASP A 106 5.83 -12.73 5.87
N ILE A 107 5.05 -12.38 4.84
CA ILE A 107 5.54 -12.29 3.46
C ILE A 107 6.14 -10.89 3.22
N SER A 108 7.41 -10.86 2.84
CA SER A 108 8.10 -9.64 2.40
C SER A 108 9.09 -9.96 1.28
N PHE A 109 9.38 -8.98 0.43
CA PHE A 109 10.32 -9.09 -0.69
C PHE A 109 11.46 -8.10 -0.48
N ASN A 110 12.41 -8.46 0.38
CA ASN A 110 13.55 -7.61 0.74
C ASN A 110 14.82 -8.09 0.06
N TYR A 111 15.20 -7.41 -1.02
CA TYR A 111 16.42 -7.69 -1.80
C TYR A 111 17.18 -6.39 -2.04
N THR A 112 18.48 -6.49 -2.31
CA THR A 112 19.30 -5.33 -2.70
C THR A 112 18.79 -4.76 -4.03
N SER A 113 18.38 -3.49 -4.03
CA SER A 113 17.99 -2.78 -5.26
C SER A 113 19.17 -2.61 -6.21
N THR A 114 18.93 -2.76 -7.51
CA THR A 114 19.93 -2.54 -8.56
C THR A 114 19.91 -1.11 -9.11
N ASP A 115 18.71 -0.51 -9.20
CA ASP A 115 18.52 0.90 -9.58
C ASP A 115 18.52 1.75 -8.30
N THR A 116 19.61 2.47 -8.05
CA THR A 116 19.85 3.21 -6.81
C THR A 116 20.34 4.62 -7.11
N ALA A 117 20.06 5.57 -6.21
CA ALA A 117 20.49 6.95 -6.39
C ALA A 117 22.01 7.09 -6.18
N ASP A 118 22.67 7.84 -7.06
CA ASP A 118 24.08 8.22 -6.88
C ASP A 118 24.27 9.34 -5.84
N PHE A 119 23.19 10.03 -5.47
CA PHE A 119 23.20 11.20 -4.59
C PHE A 119 22.17 11.05 -3.47
N VAL A 120 22.57 11.37 -2.25
CA VAL A 120 21.70 11.42 -1.07
C VAL A 120 21.61 12.85 -0.53
N GLU A 121 20.46 13.22 0.03
CA GLU A 121 20.36 14.48 0.79
C GLU A 121 21.16 14.34 2.07
N THR A 122 22.03 15.33 2.34
CA THR A 122 22.75 15.43 3.60
C THR A 122 21.89 16.21 4.61
N PRO A 123 21.88 15.81 5.89
CA PRO A 123 21.08 16.48 6.93
C PRO A 123 21.40 17.97 7.11
#